data_AF-A0A067BH88-F1
#
_entry.id   AF-A0A067BH88-F1
#
_cell.length_a   1.000
_cell.length_b   1.000
_cell.length_c   1.000
_cell.angle_alpha   90.00
_cell.angle_beta   90.00
_cell.angle_gamma   90.00
#
_symmetry.space_group_name_H-M   'P 1'
#
loop_
_entity.id
_entity.type
_entity.pdbx_description
1 polymer ?
#
loop_
_entity_poly.entity_id
_entity_poly.type
_entity_poly.pdbx_seq_one_letter_code
_entity_poly.pdbx_strand_id
1 'polypeptide(L)'
;MDLQRVVASRHFCNKMWNALRYALPLVQTSSSSSLESHAPSMSLADRWILSRLADAVTKVHDGYGTFKLATSANAAQRFFIQELCDVYIEFSKPVLYHEDAHAKEAAKATLTTALDTSLRLLHPIMPFVTEELWQRLQGGSEHSLMTAAFPDPAQWARWVDRDAEASMQAVLDVMHAVRSLRHTRKTLAPDASTVE
;
A
#
# COMPACT_ATOMS: atom_id res chain seq x y z
N MET A 1 -16.06 3.10 26.25
CA MET A 1 -15.45 2.41 25.09
C MET A 1 -16.33 2.71 23.89
N ASP A 2 -15.78 3.40 22.88
CA ASP A 2 -16.55 3.79 21.69
C ASP A 2 -16.67 2.62 20.72
N LEU A 3 -17.89 2.13 20.51
CA LEU A 3 -18.18 1.00 19.63
C LEU A 3 -17.75 1.27 18.18
N GLN A 4 -17.85 2.52 17.72
CA GLN A 4 -17.47 2.89 16.36
C GLN A 4 -15.98 2.68 16.11
N ARG A 5 -15.14 2.96 17.12
CA ARG A 5 -13.69 2.73 17.04
C ARG A 5 -13.33 1.25 16.97
N VAL A 6 -14.03 0.39 17.72
CA VAL A 6 -13.82 -1.07 17.67
C VAL A 6 -14.19 -1.61 16.28
N VAL A 7 -15.32 -1.16 15.74
CA VAL A 7 -15.78 -1.53 14.39
C VAL A 7 -14.78 -1.06 13.33
N ALA A 8 -14.29 0.18 13.41
CA ALA A 8 -13.27 0.70 12.51
C ALA A 8 -11.98 -0.13 12.53
N SER A 9 -11.47 -0.49 13.71
CA SER A 9 -10.29 -1.35 13.85
C SER A 9 -10.51 -2.74 13.23
N ARG A 10 -11.68 -3.34 13.41
CA ARG A 10 -12.03 -4.62 12.77
C ARG A 10 -12.05 -4.51 11.25
N HIS A 11 -12.62 -3.42 10.71
CA HIS A 11 -12.62 -3.19 9.26
C HIS A 11 -11.20 -3.03 8.71
N PHE A 12 -10.31 -2.36 9.46
CA PHE A 12 -8.90 -2.25 9.09
C PHE A 12 -8.21 -3.61 9.06
N CYS A 13 -8.38 -4.46 10.08
CA CYS A 13 -7.85 -5.84 10.05
C CYS A 13 -8.33 -6.62 8.82
N ASN A 14 -9.62 -6.52 8.50
CA ASN A 14 -10.17 -7.18 7.32
C ASN A 14 -9.59 -6.62 6.01
N LYS A 15 -9.34 -5.31 5.92
CA LYS A 15 -8.69 -4.69 4.76
C LYS A 15 -7.26 -5.22 4.61
N MET A 16 -6.48 -5.32 5.69
CA MET A 16 -5.14 -5.91 5.68
C MET A 16 -5.14 -7.36 5.19
N TRP A 17 -6.04 -8.17 5.73
CA TRP A 17 -6.21 -9.55 5.29
C TRP A 17 -6.54 -9.66 3.80
N ASN A 18 -7.47 -8.85 3.30
CA ASN A 18 -7.84 -8.87 1.88
C ASN A 18 -6.73 -8.42 0.95
N ALA A 19 -5.96 -7.39 1.35
CA ALA A 19 -4.80 -6.93 0.59
C ALA A 19 -3.74 -8.03 0.48
N LEU A 20 -3.40 -8.68 1.59
CA LEU A 20 -2.43 -9.77 1.58
C LEU A 20 -2.95 -10.98 0.80
N ARG A 21 -4.23 -11.37 0.98
CA ARG A 21 -4.84 -12.48 0.24
C ARG A 21 -4.75 -12.30 -1.27
N TYR A 22 -4.90 -11.06 -1.75
CA TYR A 22 -4.70 -10.72 -3.16
C TYR A 22 -3.22 -10.81 -3.57
N ALA A 23 -2.32 -10.25 -2.76
CA ALA A 23 -0.90 -10.15 -3.08
C ALA A 23 -0.16 -11.49 -3.01
N LEU A 24 -0.54 -12.38 -2.09
CA LEU A 24 0.18 -13.62 -1.77
C LEU A 24 0.56 -14.49 -2.98
N PRO A 25 -0.36 -14.85 -3.90
CA PRO A 25 0.00 -15.64 -5.08
C PRO A 25 0.94 -14.89 -6.05
N LEU A 26 0.98 -13.56 -6.01
CA LEU A 26 1.86 -12.76 -6.87
C LEU A 26 3.28 -12.72 -6.31
N VAL A 27 3.41 -12.44 -5.02
CA VAL A 27 4.70 -12.24 -4.33
C VAL A 27 5.46 -13.54 -4.09
N GLN A 28 4.78 -14.67 -3.88
CA GLN A 28 5.42 -16.00 -3.78
C GLN A 28 6.14 -16.44 -5.06
N THR A 29 5.80 -15.82 -6.19
CA THR A 29 6.44 -16.10 -7.50
C THR A 29 7.48 -15.06 -7.89
N SER A 30 7.76 -14.09 -7.02
CA SER A 30 8.75 -13.05 -7.27
C SER A 30 10.16 -13.61 -7.12
N SER A 31 11.06 -13.21 -8.02
CA SER A 31 12.48 -13.53 -7.87
C SER A 31 13.08 -12.89 -6.60
N SER A 32 14.02 -13.57 -5.92
CA SER A 32 14.71 -13.09 -4.70
C SER A 32 15.71 -11.94 -4.96
N SER A 33 15.55 -11.21 -6.06
CA SER A 33 16.42 -10.11 -6.43
C SER A 33 16.09 -8.85 -5.63
N SER A 34 17.09 -7.97 -5.42
CA SER A 34 16.89 -6.77 -4.61
C SER A 34 15.96 -5.79 -5.32
N LEU A 35 15.21 -4.98 -4.56
CA LEU A 35 14.29 -3.99 -5.13
C LEU A 35 15.00 -3.02 -6.10
N GLU A 36 16.26 -2.67 -5.80
CA GLU A 36 17.08 -1.77 -6.62
C GLU A 36 17.37 -2.33 -8.01
N SER A 37 17.49 -3.66 -8.13
CA SER A 37 17.75 -4.29 -9.43
C SER A 37 16.60 -4.09 -10.43
N HIS A 38 15.40 -3.80 -9.93
CA HIS A 38 14.20 -3.56 -10.74
C HIS A 38 13.91 -2.08 -11.00
N ALA A 39 14.68 -1.16 -10.41
CA ALA A 39 14.44 0.28 -10.54
C ALA A 39 14.32 0.77 -12.01
N PRO A 40 15.09 0.27 -12.99
CA PRO A 40 14.95 0.69 -14.39
C PRO A 40 13.60 0.29 -15.03
N SER A 41 12.96 -0.75 -14.51
CA SER A 41 11.71 -1.32 -15.06
C SER A 41 10.47 -0.87 -14.28
N MET A 42 10.64 0.00 -13.28
CA MET A 42 9.55 0.50 -12.45
C MET A 42 8.62 1.42 -13.23
N SER A 43 7.32 1.15 -13.12
CA SER A 43 6.28 2.03 -13.62
C SER A 43 6.19 3.31 -12.78
N LEU A 44 5.43 4.30 -13.28
CA LEU A 44 5.11 5.51 -12.50
C LEU A 44 4.49 5.15 -11.14
N ALA A 45 3.60 4.16 -11.11
CA ALA A 45 2.93 3.73 -9.88
C ALA A 45 3.90 3.11 -8.87
N ASP A 46 4.91 2.37 -9.35
CA ASP A 46 5.93 1.75 -8.51
C ASP A 46 6.82 2.81 -7.84
N ARG A 47 7.34 3.76 -8.63
CA ARG A 47 8.15 4.87 -8.09
C ARG A 47 7.34 5.72 -7.11
N TRP A 48 6.08 5.99 -7.45
CA TRP A 48 5.17 6.74 -6.61
C TRP A 48 4.97 6.07 -5.25
N ILE A 49 4.60 4.78 -5.21
CA ILE A 49 4.30 4.12 -3.93
C ILE A 49 5.55 4.01 -3.03
N LEU A 50 6.74 3.88 -3.61
CA LEU A 50 7.99 3.86 -2.85
C LEU A 50 8.32 5.23 -2.25
N SER A 51 8.08 6.33 -2.97
CA SER A 51 8.19 7.69 -2.42
C SER A 51 7.20 7.92 -1.27
N ARG A 52 5.97 7.47 -1.46
CA ARG A 52 4.91 7.49 -0.43
C ARG A 52 5.26 6.67 0.80
N LEU A 53 5.86 5.51 0.62
CA LEU A 53 6.33 4.65 1.70
C LEU A 53 7.48 5.30 2.47
N ALA A 54 8.41 5.96 1.79
CA ALA A 54 9.49 6.71 2.44
C ALA A 54 8.96 7.84 3.36
N ASP A 55 7.94 8.57 2.90
CA ASP A 55 7.23 9.57 3.72
C ASP A 55 6.52 8.92 4.92
N ALA A 56 5.86 7.78 4.73
CA ALA A 56 5.20 7.04 5.81
C ALA A 56 6.20 6.55 6.87
N VAL A 57 7.33 5.97 6.44
CA VAL A 57 8.42 5.53 7.34
C VAL A 57 8.93 6.69 8.17
N THR A 58 9.21 7.84 7.54
CA THR A 58 9.69 9.05 8.22
C THR A 58 8.68 9.52 9.27
N LYS A 59 7.40 9.64 8.91
CA LYS A 59 6.34 10.10 9.83
C LYS A 59 6.14 9.16 11.01
N VAL A 60 6.20 7.85 10.77
CA VAL A 60 6.06 6.84 11.83
C VAL A 60 7.25 6.89 12.78
N HIS A 61 8.48 6.97 12.23
CA HIS A 61 9.71 7.08 12.98
C HIS A 61 9.74 8.34 13.87
N ASP A 62 9.40 9.51 13.31
CA ASP A 62 9.32 10.77 14.06
C ASP A 62 8.26 10.74 15.16
N GLY A 63 7.11 10.12 14.88
CA GLY A 63 6.05 9.94 15.86
C GLY A 63 6.50 9.06 17.03
N TYR A 64 7.26 7.98 16.78
CA TYR A 64 7.84 7.18 17.85
C TYR A 64 8.92 7.94 18.62
N GLY A 65 9.82 8.65 17.93
CA GLY A 65 10.86 9.47 18.54
C GLY A 65 10.33 10.61 19.42
N THR A 66 9.10 11.07 19.17
CA THR A 66 8.41 12.13 19.93
C THR A 66 7.28 11.62 20.82
N PHE A 67 7.16 10.30 21.01
CA PHE A 67 6.09 9.65 21.79
C PHE A 67 4.65 9.96 21.31
N LYS A 68 4.48 10.42 20.07
CA LYS A 68 3.19 10.67 19.42
C LYS A 68 2.67 9.42 18.72
N LEU A 69 2.38 8.38 19.49
CA LEU A 69 1.98 7.06 18.97
C LEU A 69 0.72 7.11 18.08
N ALA A 70 -0.23 7.98 18.40
CA ALA A 70 -1.42 8.18 17.57
C ALA A 70 -1.08 8.73 16.18
N THR A 71 -0.08 9.61 16.07
CA THR A 71 0.40 10.14 14.80
C THR A 71 1.06 9.04 13.97
N SER A 72 1.91 8.20 14.60
CA SER A 72 2.51 7.03 13.95
C SER A 72 1.45 6.06 13.44
N ALA A 73 0.47 5.72 14.29
CA ALA A 73 -0.64 4.85 13.93
C ALA A 73 -1.40 5.36 12.70
N ASN A 74 -1.80 6.62 12.74
CA ASN A 74 -2.55 7.26 11.67
C ASN A 74 -1.72 7.35 10.38
N ALA A 75 -0.42 7.61 10.45
CA ALA A 75 0.45 7.66 9.29
C ALA A 75 0.55 6.28 8.59
N ALA A 76 0.82 5.22 9.35
CA ALA A 76 0.90 3.86 8.82
C ALA A 76 -0.44 3.37 8.26
N GLN A 77 -1.54 3.59 8.99
CA GLN A 77 -2.88 3.21 8.53
C GLN A 77 -3.30 3.99 7.27
N ARG A 78 -3.03 5.30 7.23
CA ARG A 78 -3.33 6.14 6.06
C ARG A 78 -2.60 5.63 4.82
N PHE A 79 -1.28 5.39 4.94
CA PHE A 79 -0.49 4.83 3.85
C PHE A 79 -1.08 3.49 3.38
N PHE A 80 -1.32 2.56 4.31
CA PHE A 80 -1.79 1.22 3.96
C PHE A 80 -3.15 1.24 3.22
N ILE A 81 -4.10 2.04 3.69
CA ILE A 81 -5.44 2.11 3.10
C ILE A 81 -5.42 2.95 1.83
N GLN A 82 -5.06 4.23 1.95
CA GLN A 82 -5.32 5.22 0.91
C GLN A 82 -4.31 5.17 -0.22
N GLU A 83 -3.06 4.80 0.09
CA GLU A 83 -1.96 4.88 -0.86
C GLU A 83 -1.66 3.50 -1.44
N LEU A 84 -1.50 2.49 -0.57
CA LEU A 84 -1.22 1.11 -0.99
C LEU A 84 -2.47 0.40 -1.54
N CYS A 85 -3.55 0.30 -0.76
CA CYS A 85 -4.70 -0.50 -1.17
C CYS A 85 -5.58 0.18 -2.22
N ASP A 86 -5.94 1.45 -2.00
CA ASP A 86 -6.95 2.13 -2.83
C ASP A 86 -6.37 2.65 -4.16
N VAL A 87 -5.05 2.84 -4.22
CA VAL A 87 -4.35 3.33 -5.41
C VAL A 87 -3.37 2.29 -5.95
N TYR A 88 -2.26 2.01 -5.26
CA TYR A 88 -1.19 1.24 -5.87
C TYR A 88 -1.62 -0.16 -6.35
N ILE A 89 -2.31 -0.92 -5.50
CA ILE A 89 -2.82 -2.26 -5.86
C ILE A 89 -3.75 -2.20 -7.10
N GLU A 90 -4.53 -1.14 -7.27
CA GLU A 90 -5.41 -1.00 -8.42
C GLU A 90 -4.62 -0.64 -9.69
N PHE A 91 -3.61 0.23 -9.58
CA PHE A 91 -2.76 0.65 -10.69
C PHE A 91 -1.72 -0.41 -11.10
N SER A 92 -1.32 -1.30 -10.20
CA SER A 92 -0.36 -2.38 -10.52
C SER A 92 -1.02 -3.54 -11.27
N LYS A 93 -2.35 -3.72 -11.16
CA LYS A 93 -3.08 -4.82 -11.82
C LYS A 93 -2.78 -4.93 -13.32
N PRO A 94 -2.92 -3.87 -14.15
CA PRO A 94 -2.62 -3.97 -15.57
C PRO A 94 -1.20 -4.46 -15.85
N VAL A 95 -0.21 -3.99 -15.08
CA VAL A 95 1.20 -4.39 -15.21
C VAL A 95 1.38 -5.86 -14.83
N LEU A 96 0.77 -6.31 -13.74
CA LEU A 96 0.89 -7.69 -13.25
C LEU A 96 0.27 -8.74 -14.19
N TYR A 97 -0.69 -8.33 -15.02
CA TYR A 97 -1.34 -9.18 -16.02
C TYR A 97 -0.83 -8.97 -17.46
N HIS A 98 0.13 -8.06 -17.68
CA HIS A 98 0.74 -7.84 -18.99
C HIS A 98 1.88 -8.84 -19.28
N GLU A 99 2.32 -8.88 -20.54
CA GLU A 99 3.39 -9.77 -21.04
C GLU A 99 4.82 -9.28 -20.71
N ASP A 100 5.01 -8.04 -20.23
CA ASP A 100 6.34 -7.53 -19.91
C ASP A 100 6.84 -8.14 -18.59
N ALA A 101 7.74 -9.11 -18.72
CA ALA A 101 8.31 -9.83 -17.58
C ALA A 101 9.09 -8.90 -16.63
N HIS A 102 9.80 -7.90 -17.15
CA HIS A 102 10.62 -7.01 -16.32
C HIS A 102 9.76 -6.04 -15.52
N ALA A 103 8.75 -5.43 -16.16
CA ALA A 103 7.79 -4.57 -15.46
C ALA A 103 6.98 -5.35 -14.42
N LYS A 104 6.63 -6.61 -14.73
CA LYS A 104 5.92 -7.50 -13.81
C LYS A 104 6.74 -7.84 -12.57
N GLU A 105 8.01 -8.21 -12.73
CA GLU A 105 8.89 -8.47 -11.58
C GLU A 105 9.14 -7.20 -10.76
N ALA A 106 9.28 -6.03 -11.40
CA ALA A 106 9.37 -4.75 -10.70
C ALA A 106 8.14 -4.45 -9.85
N ALA A 107 6.93 -4.67 -10.40
CA ALA A 107 5.68 -4.48 -9.68
C ALA A 107 5.51 -5.48 -8.53
N LYS A 108 5.91 -6.75 -8.71
CA LYS A 108 5.89 -7.76 -7.63
C LYS A 108 6.87 -7.41 -6.51
N ALA A 109 8.10 -7.03 -6.85
CA ALA A 109 9.11 -6.63 -5.87
C ALA A 109 8.63 -5.41 -5.07
N THR A 110 8.12 -4.39 -5.77
CA THR A 110 7.57 -3.18 -5.14
C THR A 110 6.38 -3.49 -4.23
N LEU A 111 5.43 -4.31 -4.67
CA LEU A 111 4.29 -4.74 -3.85
C LEU A 111 4.74 -5.52 -2.61
N THR A 112 5.71 -6.43 -2.76
CA THR A 112 6.27 -7.22 -1.65
C THR A 112 6.90 -6.31 -0.62
N THR A 113 7.78 -5.40 -1.06
CA THR A 113 8.47 -4.45 -0.18
C THR A 113 7.48 -3.51 0.51
N ALA A 114 6.46 -3.03 -0.20
CA ALA A 114 5.45 -2.14 0.39
C ALA A 114 4.61 -2.86 1.46
N LEU A 115 4.25 -4.12 1.25
CA LEU A 115 3.52 -4.93 2.23
C LEU A 115 4.38 -5.26 3.44
N ASP A 116 5.59 -5.79 3.25
CA ASP A 116 6.53 -6.12 4.35
C ASP A 116 6.79 -4.90 5.24
N THR A 117 7.13 -3.77 4.61
CA THR A 117 7.41 -2.53 5.35
C THR A 117 6.17 -2.03 6.09
N SER A 118 4.99 -2.08 5.47
CA SER A 118 3.75 -1.67 6.14
C SER A 118 3.44 -2.52 7.37
N LEU A 119 3.64 -3.84 7.28
CA LEU A 119 3.43 -4.75 8.40
C LEU A 119 4.41 -4.44 9.54
N ARG A 120 5.68 -4.15 9.24
CA ARG A 120 6.66 -3.68 10.23
C ARG A 120 6.24 -2.37 10.91
N LEU A 121 5.79 -1.38 10.15
CA LEU A 121 5.34 -0.09 10.69
C LEU A 121 4.12 -0.22 11.62
N LEU A 122 3.20 -1.15 11.30
CA LEU A 122 1.98 -1.40 12.05
C LEU A 122 2.18 -2.34 13.26
N HIS A 123 3.25 -3.14 13.27
CA HIS A 123 3.48 -4.18 14.28
C HIS A 123 3.44 -3.71 15.73
N PRO A 124 4.05 -2.56 16.11
CA PRO A 124 4.00 -2.09 17.50
C PRO A 124 2.59 -1.77 18.00
N ILE A 125 1.61 -1.63 17.10
CA ILE A 125 0.23 -1.25 17.41
C ILE A 125 -0.71 -2.44 17.24
N MET A 126 -0.42 -3.34 16.31
CA MET A 126 -1.28 -4.46 15.92
C MET A 126 -0.48 -5.78 15.81
N PRO A 127 0.18 -6.22 16.91
CA PRO A 127 1.23 -7.24 16.83
C PRO A 127 0.73 -8.58 16.31
N PHE A 128 -0.42 -9.06 16.76
CA PHE A 128 -0.90 -10.40 16.41
C PHE A 128 -1.28 -10.55 14.94
N VAL A 129 -2.05 -9.60 14.40
CA VAL A 129 -2.48 -9.67 12.99
C VAL A 129 -1.33 -9.36 12.04
N THR A 130 -0.44 -8.43 12.39
CA THR A 130 0.71 -8.14 11.53
C THR A 130 1.71 -9.28 11.52
N GLU A 131 1.95 -9.95 12.65
CA GLU A 131 2.76 -11.17 12.71
C GLU A 131 2.17 -12.26 11.81
N GLU A 132 0.89 -12.57 11.98
CA GLU A 132 0.18 -13.59 11.22
C GLU A 132 0.22 -13.37 9.69
N LEU A 133 0.06 -12.11 9.28
CA LEU A 133 0.14 -11.69 7.88
C LEU A 133 1.58 -11.74 7.36
N TRP A 134 2.55 -11.30 8.16
CA TRP A 134 3.95 -11.27 7.78
C TRP A 134 4.53 -12.66 7.62
N GLN A 135 4.17 -13.60 8.49
CA GLN A 135 4.57 -15.00 8.35
C GLN A 135 4.10 -15.61 7.02
N ARG A 136 2.88 -15.29 6.58
CA ARG A 136 2.38 -15.72 5.27
C ARG A 136 3.16 -15.08 4.14
N LEU A 137 3.43 -13.78 4.23
CA LEU A 137 4.21 -13.05 3.22
C LEU A 137 5.60 -13.67 3.03
N GLN A 138 6.27 -14.07 4.11
CA GLN A 138 7.59 -14.70 4.08
C GLN A 138 7.57 -16.19 3.73
N GLY A 139 6.40 -16.80 3.50
CA GLY A 139 6.29 -18.23 3.19
C GLY A 139 6.52 -19.16 4.38
N GLY A 140 6.29 -18.70 5.61
CA GLY A 140 6.47 -19.48 6.84
C GLY A 140 7.85 -19.34 7.47
N SER A 141 8.28 -18.11 7.73
CA SER A 141 9.56 -17.79 8.36
C SER A 141 9.64 -18.35 9.80
N GLU A 142 10.81 -18.85 10.22
CA GLU A 142 11.05 -19.21 11.63
C GLU A 142 11.33 -17.97 12.51
N HIS A 143 11.62 -16.83 11.90
CA HIS A 143 11.81 -15.55 12.58
C HIS A 143 10.47 -14.88 12.89
N SER A 144 10.38 -14.10 13.95
CA SER A 144 9.20 -13.29 14.29
C SER A 144 9.36 -11.86 13.78
N LEU A 145 8.25 -11.25 13.34
CA LEU A 145 8.21 -9.83 12.98
C LEU A 145 8.64 -8.93 14.15
N MET A 146 8.36 -9.35 15.38
CA MET A 146 8.71 -8.61 16.60
C MET A 146 10.22 -8.38 16.76
N THR A 147 11.07 -9.29 16.26
CA THR A 147 12.54 -9.17 16.33
C THR A 147 13.16 -8.70 15.02
N ALA A 148 12.34 -8.45 14.00
CA ALA A 148 12.82 -8.03 12.70
C ALA A 148 13.22 -6.53 12.73
N ALA A 149 14.17 -6.16 11.87
CA ALA A 149 14.64 -4.78 11.79
C ALA A 149 13.49 -3.81 11.49
N PHE A 150 13.40 -2.72 12.26
CA PHE A 150 12.42 -1.67 12.04
C PHE A 150 12.88 -0.76 10.89
N PRO A 151 11.97 -0.27 10.02
CA PRO A 151 12.34 0.59 8.90
C PRO A 151 13.03 1.89 9.33
N ASP A 152 14.23 2.14 8.80
CA ASP A 152 15.03 3.34 9.08
C ASP A 152 14.88 4.38 7.96
N PRO A 153 14.41 5.61 8.23
CA PRO A 153 14.27 6.68 7.23
C PRO A 153 15.51 6.89 6.35
N ALA A 154 16.73 6.70 6.88
CA ALA A 154 17.96 6.86 6.10
C ALA A 154 18.06 5.88 4.92
N GLN A 155 17.52 4.66 5.09
CA GLN A 155 17.49 3.64 4.03
C GLN A 155 16.49 3.99 2.92
N TRP A 156 15.41 4.71 3.29
CA TRP A 156 14.30 5.07 2.41
C TRP A 156 14.48 6.38 1.66
N ALA A 157 15.42 7.24 2.07
CA ALA A 157 15.67 8.54 1.44
C ALA A 157 15.89 8.46 -0.08
N ARG A 158 16.50 7.37 -0.57
CA ARG A 158 16.76 7.13 -2.01
C ARG A 158 15.50 6.94 -2.86
N TRP A 159 14.38 6.59 -2.24
CA TRP A 159 13.12 6.27 -2.92
C TRP A 159 12.18 7.46 -3.01
N VAL A 160 12.57 8.62 -2.46
CA VAL A 160 11.81 9.86 -2.58
C VAL A 160 11.88 10.36 -4.02
N ASP A 161 10.74 10.41 -4.69
CA ASP A 161 10.60 10.83 -6.09
C ASP A 161 9.45 11.84 -6.20
N ARG A 162 9.80 13.13 -6.16
CA ARG A 162 8.83 14.24 -6.21
C ARG A 162 8.16 14.37 -7.57
N ASP A 163 8.83 13.96 -8.64
CA ASP A 163 8.29 14.02 -9.99
C ASP A 163 7.25 12.93 -10.20
N ALA A 164 7.49 11.72 -9.67
CA ALA A 164 6.48 10.66 -9.62
C ALA A 164 5.28 11.05 -8.75
N GLU A 165 5.50 11.69 -7.59
CA GLU A 165 4.42 12.25 -6.77
C GLU A 165 3.55 13.24 -7.53
N ALA A 166 4.16 14.24 -8.18
CA ALA A 166 3.42 15.24 -8.95
C ALA A 166 2.67 14.62 -10.13
N SER A 167 3.32 13.72 -10.88
CA SER A 167 2.73 13.05 -12.03
C SER A 167 1.55 12.16 -11.65
N MET A 168 1.69 11.38 -10.57
CA MET A 168 0.61 10.53 -10.08
C MET A 168 -0.55 11.35 -9.53
N GLN A 169 -0.27 12.49 -8.87
CA GLN A 169 -1.32 13.39 -8.39
C GLN A 169 -2.19 13.89 -9.56
N ALA A 170 -1.59 14.30 -10.68
CA ALA A 170 -2.33 14.72 -11.86
C ALA A 170 -3.24 13.59 -12.40
N VAL A 171 -2.77 12.34 -12.40
CA VAL A 171 -3.57 11.16 -12.80
C VAL A 171 -4.76 10.96 -11.86
N LEU A 172 -4.52 11.03 -10.55
CA LEU A 172 -5.56 10.89 -9.54
C LEU A 172 -6.62 11.99 -9.66
N ASP A 173 -6.21 13.25 -9.90
CA ASP A 173 -7.12 14.37 -10.08
C ASP A 173 -8.05 14.17 -11.27
N VAL A 174 -7.51 13.70 -12.41
CA VAL A 174 -8.31 13.34 -13.58
C VAL A 174 -9.29 12.22 -13.26
N MET A 175 -8.85 11.17 -12.57
CA MET A 175 -9.73 10.07 -12.16
C MET A 175 -10.86 10.53 -11.23
N HIS A 176 -10.56 11.41 -10.28
CA HIS A 176 -11.54 12.01 -9.38
C HIS A 176 -12.56 12.86 -10.15
N ALA A 177 -12.11 13.70 -11.10
CA ALA A 177 -12.99 14.48 -11.95
C ALA A 177 -13.93 13.59 -12.78
N VAL A 178 -13.41 12.53 -13.41
CA VAL A 178 -14.21 11.58 -14.19
C VAL A 178 -15.24 10.85 -13.30
N ARG A 179 -14.86 10.39 -12.11
CA ARG A 179 -15.78 9.76 -11.16
C ARG A 179 -16.88 10.72 -10.71
N SER A 180 -16.53 11.97 -10.42
CA SER A 180 -17.47 13.03 -10.06
C SER A 180 -18.49 13.28 -11.18
N LEU A 181 -18.04 13.46 -12.42
CA LEU A 181 -18.91 13.66 -13.58
C LEU A 181 -19.86 12.49 -13.81
N ARG A 182 -19.38 11.24 -13.67
CA ARG A 182 -20.22 10.04 -13.79
C ARG A 182 -21.31 10.00 -12.71
N HIS A 183 -20.98 10.37 -11.47
CA HIS A 183 -21.94 10.46 -10.38
C HIS A 183 -23.02 11.50 -10.69
N THR A 184 -22.62 12.72 -11.07
CA THR A 184 -23.54 13.80 -11.45
C THR A 184 -24.46 13.41 -12.60
N ARG A 185 -23.93 12.71 -13.62
CA ARG A 185 -24.76 12.19 -14.72
C ARG A 185 -25.81 11.20 -14.21
N LYS A 186 -25.41 10.25 -13.35
CA LYS A 186 -26.31 9.24 -12.79
C LYS A 186 -27.42 9.88 -11.95
N THR A 187 -27.13 10.97 -11.22
CA THR A 187 -28.14 11.68 -10.44
C THR A 187 -29.10 12.52 -11.30
N LEU A 188 -28.64 13.01 -12.45
CA LEU A 188 -29.46 13.85 -13.36
C LEU A 188 -30.29 13.03 -14.36
N ALA A 189 -29.90 11.78 -14.64
CA ALA A 189 -30.63 10.86 -15.49
C ALA A 189 -30.90 9.53 -14.75
N PRO A 190 -31.85 9.48 -13.81
CA PRO A 190 -32.36 8.20 -13.33
C PRO A 190 -33.06 7.50 -14.51
N ASP A 191 -32.71 6.24 -14.74
CA ASP A 191 -33.09 5.40 -15.88
C ASP A 191 -34.40 5.80 -16.59
N ALA A 192 -34.28 6.24 -17.85
CA ALA A 192 -35.39 6.37 -18.79
C ALA A 192 -35.86 4.99 -19.31
N SER A 193 -35.95 3.99 -18.43
CA SER A 193 -36.35 2.62 -18.76
C SER A 193 -37.36 2.05 -17.76
N THR A 194 -38.27 2.89 -17.28
CA THR A 194 -39.50 2.44 -16.59
C THR A 194 -40.73 3.06 -17.27
N VAL A 195 -40.86 2.83 -18.57
CA VAL A 195 -42.15 2.92 -19.28
C VAL A 195 -42.18 1.78 -20.28
N GLU A 196 -42.73 0.65 -19.86
CA GLU A 196 -43.70 -0.20 -20.60
C GLU A 196 -44.07 -1.42 -19.74
#